data_AF-A0A6N3UZH9-F1
#
_entry.id   AF-A0A6N3UZH9-F1
#
_cell.length_a   1.000
_cell.length_b   1.000
_cell.length_c   1.000
_cell.angle_alpha   90.00
_cell.angle_beta   90.00
_cell.angle_gamma   90.00
#
_symmetry.space_group_name_H-M   'P 1'
#
loop_
_entity.id
_entity.type
_entity.pdbx_description
1 polymer ?
#
loop_
_entity_poly.entity_id
_entity_poly.type
_entity_poly.pdbx_seq_one_letter_code
_entity_poly.pdbx_strand_id
1 'polypeptide(L)'
;MKNVWTALTEERIFMKKTKIVCTLGPATDDDNVLRELIKSGMDCARFNFSHGTHEDHKKRYEQVERIRKELRLPIPAILDTKGPEVRIKSFKDDKPVELKTGSEYTLTTEDVIGDEKRAAINYPNLASDIETGVTILIDDGLLELKVTEIDRKESGDDIRCKVIHGGMLKPNKSCNFPGIHLSMPYLSERDKSDLLFGIKTGFDIVAASFVTRDEDIIQIRKLLDENGGKDISIIAKIENQDGVDNIDDILRVADGIMVARGDMGVEIPFVEIPRIQKELIHKGYNAGKQVITATQMLDSMIKNPRPTRAETTDVANAIYDGTSAIMLSGETAAGAYPIDAVKTMKAIAVKTEQDIDYRKRFFTRENEGVPNVTNAIAHATVTTSIDLGATAILTVTKGGRTARTLSKFRPTCPIIAATTSERAQRQLNLSWGVIPIKSEEMSDSDSLFDHAVTRAMEEGLLNDGDLIVITAGLPLGVSGTTNMMKVHIVGDVLLKGKGATAKAVTAPVCVCKNEEDAIKLCHSGDILVIPKTSNNIMSVLKSAAGIVVEDTNPDCHAAVVGQALDIPVIYGAENASNVLKSGVTVTIDAEKGLIRSSNN
;
A
#
# COMPACT_ATOMS: atom_id res chain seq x y z
N MET A 1 -20.02 11.06 22.45
CA MET A 1 -18.74 10.51 21.97
C MET A 1 -18.62 10.86 20.50
N LYS A 2 -17.79 11.85 20.14
CA LYS A 2 -17.53 12.20 18.73
C LYS A 2 -16.91 10.97 18.05
N ASN A 3 -17.42 10.60 16.89
CA ASN A 3 -16.89 9.50 16.09
C ASN A 3 -15.39 9.79 15.84
N VAL A 4 -14.52 8.79 16.00
CA VAL A 4 -13.06 8.96 15.81
C VAL A 4 -12.74 9.50 14.41
N TRP A 5 -13.64 9.25 13.44
CA TRP A 5 -13.63 9.80 12.10
C TRP A 5 -13.89 11.32 12.04
N THR A 6 -14.76 11.87 12.90
CA THR A 6 -15.09 13.31 12.86
C THR A 6 -13.93 14.19 13.29
N ALA A 7 -13.02 13.68 14.13
CA ALA A 7 -11.79 14.37 14.49
C ALA A 7 -10.71 14.31 13.38
N LEU A 8 -10.82 13.37 12.44
CA LEU A 8 -9.97 13.26 11.26
C LEU A 8 -10.51 14.07 10.06
N THR A 9 -11.80 14.42 10.06
CA THR A 9 -12.43 15.17 8.96
C THR A 9 -12.23 16.69 9.05
N GLU A 10 -11.96 17.25 10.24
CA GLU A 10 -11.71 18.71 10.38
C GLU A 10 -10.33 19.13 9.85
N GLU A 11 -9.40 18.19 9.67
CA GLU A 11 -8.20 18.36 8.87
C GLU A 11 -8.34 17.55 7.58
N ARG A 12 -8.88 18.14 6.50
CA ARG A 12 -8.65 17.68 5.11
C ARG A 12 -7.15 17.70 4.70
N ILE A 13 -6.24 17.81 5.68
CA ILE A 13 -4.79 17.93 5.57
C ILE A 13 -4.20 16.52 5.47
N PHE A 14 -3.94 16.10 4.23
CA PHE A 14 -3.05 15.00 3.85
C PHE A 14 -3.19 13.68 4.62
N MET A 15 -4.16 12.87 4.18
CA MET A 15 -4.19 11.46 4.56
C MET A 15 -2.93 10.73 4.06
N LYS A 16 -2.25 10.04 4.98
CA LYS A 16 -1.07 9.21 4.70
C LYS A 16 -1.36 8.20 3.59
N LYS A 17 -0.58 8.22 2.51
CA LYS A 17 -0.73 7.28 1.37
C LYS A 17 0.10 6.01 1.54
N THR A 18 1.34 6.13 2.01
CA THR A 18 2.26 5.02 2.28
C THR A 18 1.81 4.25 3.51
N LYS A 19 1.76 2.93 3.40
CA LYS A 19 1.22 2.07 4.46
C LYS A 19 2.30 1.70 5.49
N ILE A 20 1.92 1.43 6.73
CA ILE A 20 2.83 1.08 7.83
C ILE A 20 2.52 -0.34 8.28
N VAL A 21 3.51 -1.22 8.14
CA VAL A 21 3.48 -2.60 8.64
C VAL A 21 4.18 -2.63 9.99
N CYS A 22 3.53 -3.16 11.03
CA CYS A 22 4.14 -3.30 12.35
C CYS A 22 4.26 -4.77 12.72
N THR A 23 5.45 -5.19 13.14
CA THR A 23 5.65 -6.53 13.68
C THR A 23 5.12 -6.60 15.11
N LEU A 24 4.30 -7.60 15.40
CA LEU A 24 3.78 -7.84 16.73
C LEU A 24 4.73 -8.71 17.54
N GLY A 25 4.79 -8.46 18.85
CA GLY A 25 5.62 -9.18 19.79
C GLY A 25 5.31 -8.79 21.24
N PRO A 26 6.18 -9.13 22.20
CA PRO A 26 5.96 -8.86 23.62
C PRO A 26 5.58 -7.40 23.95
N ALA A 27 6.13 -6.42 23.23
CA ALA A 27 5.82 -5.01 23.46
C ALA A 27 4.41 -4.61 22.98
N THR A 28 3.72 -5.47 22.23
CA THR A 28 2.36 -5.23 21.70
C THR A 28 1.31 -6.19 22.25
N ASP A 29 1.67 -7.07 23.21
CA ASP A 29 0.73 -8.06 23.76
C ASP A 29 -0.39 -7.41 24.62
N ASP A 30 -0.21 -6.15 25.06
CA ASP A 30 -1.26 -5.35 25.70
C ASP A 30 -2.23 -4.76 24.66
N ASP A 31 -3.52 -5.04 24.86
CA ASP A 31 -4.64 -4.52 24.06
C ASP A 31 -4.62 -2.99 23.90
N ASN A 32 -4.26 -2.25 24.94
CA ASN A 32 -4.19 -0.79 24.89
C ASN A 32 -3.07 -0.33 23.95
N VAL A 33 -1.94 -1.02 23.96
CA VAL A 33 -0.83 -0.71 23.07
C VAL A 33 -1.24 -1.00 21.63
N LEU A 34 -1.84 -2.16 21.35
CA LEU A 34 -2.28 -2.50 19.99
C LEU A 34 -3.38 -1.54 19.49
N ARG A 35 -4.34 -1.13 20.32
CA ARG A 35 -5.31 -0.08 19.98
C ARG A 35 -4.61 1.23 19.60
N GLU A 36 -3.64 1.66 20.41
CA GLU A 36 -2.93 2.91 20.15
C GLU A 36 -2.00 2.83 18.94
N LEU A 37 -1.42 1.67 18.62
CA LEU A 37 -0.68 1.46 17.37
C LEU A 37 -1.57 1.64 16.14
N ILE A 38 -2.75 1.02 16.15
CA ILE A 38 -3.73 1.14 15.05
C ILE A 38 -4.16 2.60 14.87
N LYS A 39 -4.54 3.28 15.95
CA LYS A 39 -4.92 4.71 15.88
C LYS A 39 -3.76 5.62 15.47
N SER A 40 -2.53 5.28 15.85
CA SER A 40 -1.33 6.06 15.53
C SER A 40 -0.91 5.92 14.06
N GLY A 41 -1.41 4.92 13.34
CA GLY A 41 -1.21 4.80 11.89
C GLY A 41 -0.74 3.44 11.39
N MET A 42 -0.77 2.39 12.21
CA MET A 42 -0.52 1.02 11.76
C MET A 42 -1.61 0.57 10.78
N ASP A 43 -1.22 0.16 9.57
CA ASP A 43 -2.14 -0.34 8.55
C ASP A 43 -2.16 -1.86 8.45
N CYS A 44 -1.13 -2.55 8.97
CA CYS A 44 -0.96 -3.99 8.84
C CYS A 44 -0.19 -4.60 10.02
N ALA A 45 -0.62 -5.77 10.49
CA ALA A 45 0.06 -6.53 11.55
C ALA A 45 0.91 -7.66 10.95
N ARG A 46 2.20 -7.69 11.25
CA ARG A 46 3.13 -8.75 10.84
C ARG A 46 3.40 -9.70 11.99
N PHE A 47 3.40 -11.00 11.70
CA PHE A 47 3.68 -12.09 12.62
C PHE A 47 4.93 -12.82 12.11
N ASN A 48 6.02 -12.76 12.86
CA ASN A 48 7.27 -13.41 12.49
C ASN A 48 7.29 -14.85 13.00
N PHE A 49 7.13 -15.84 12.11
CA PHE A 49 7.09 -17.26 12.48
C PHE A 49 8.48 -17.88 12.68
N SER A 50 9.56 -17.12 12.50
CA SER A 50 10.89 -17.53 12.97
C SER A 50 10.94 -17.69 14.50
N HIS A 51 10.05 -16.99 15.21
CA HIS A 51 9.92 -17.03 16.67
C HIS A 51 8.48 -17.34 17.11
N GLY A 52 8.34 -17.77 18.36
CA GLY A 52 7.03 -18.09 18.95
C GLY A 52 6.44 -19.40 18.46
N THR A 53 5.37 -19.82 19.13
CA THR A 53 4.58 -21.00 18.78
C THR A 53 3.30 -20.61 18.05
N HIS A 54 2.64 -21.58 17.40
CA HIS A 54 1.30 -21.37 16.84
C HIS A 54 0.29 -20.84 17.87
N GLU A 55 0.42 -21.26 19.13
CA GLU A 55 -0.45 -20.80 20.21
C GLU A 55 -0.23 -19.31 20.53
N ASP A 56 1.02 -18.85 20.55
CA ASP A 56 1.34 -17.44 20.75
C ASP A 56 0.81 -16.57 19.60
N HIS A 57 1.02 -17.04 18.36
CA HIS A 57 0.54 -16.36 17.16
C HIS A 57 -0.99 -16.33 17.08
N LYS A 58 -1.66 -17.39 17.50
CA LYS A 58 -3.12 -17.45 17.57
C LYS A 58 -3.69 -16.40 18.53
N LYS A 59 -3.13 -16.28 19.74
CA LYS A 59 -3.55 -15.27 20.72
C LYS A 59 -3.43 -13.84 20.18
N ARG A 60 -2.29 -13.53 19.54
CA ARG A 60 -2.07 -12.23 18.89
C ARG A 60 -3.02 -11.99 17.71
N TYR A 61 -3.32 -13.03 16.93
CA TYR A 61 -4.27 -12.91 15.83
C TYR A 61 -5.69 -12.61 16.33
N GLU A 62 -6.16 -13.33 17.36
CA GLU A 62 -7.46 -13.09 17.99
C GLU A 62 -7.54 -11.67 18.58
N GLN A 63 -6.43 -11.16 19.11
CA GLN A 63 -6.30 -9.78 19.58
C GLN A 63 -6.49 -8.77 18.43
N VAL A 64 -5.77 -8.93 17.32
CA VAL A 64 -5.90 -8.10 16.11
C VAL A 64 -7.32 -8.17 15.58
N GLU A 65 -7.93 -9.36 15.52
CA GLU A 65 -9.28 -9.54 15.02
C GLU A 65 -10.32 -8.81 15.89
N ARG A 66 -10.21 -8.91 17.22
CA ARG A 66 -11.09 -8.21 18.15
C ARG A 66 -10.97 -6.69 17.98
N ILE A 67 -9.74 -6.18 18.03
CA ILE A 67 -9.51 -4.73 18.02
C ILE A 67 -9.84 -4.12 16.66
N ARG A 68 -9.55 -4.79 15.54
CA ARG A 68 -9.88 -4.28 14.20
C ARG A 68 -11.41 -4.18 14.00
N LYS A 69 -12.19 -5.10 14.59
CA LYS A 69 -13.67 -5.03 14.62
C LYS A 69 -14.16 -3.89 15.54
N GLU A 70 -13.59 -3.76 16.73
CA GLU A 70 -13.88 -2.67 17.68
C GLU A 70 -13.69 -1.30 17.03
N LEU A 71 -12.58 -1.10 16.34
CA LEU A 71 -12.22 0.18 15.69
C LEU A 71 -12.83 0.35 14.29
N ARG A 72 -13.45 -0.70 13.73
CA ARG A 72 -13.95 -0.75 12.34
C ARG A 72 -12.87 -0.41 11.31
N LEU A 73 -11.66 -0.91 11.52
CA LEU A 73 -10.52 -0.70 10.63
C LEU A 73 -10.08 -2.03 9.99
N PRO A 74 -9.84 -2.08 8.68
CA PRO A 74 -9.57 -3.33 7.98
C PRO A 74 -8.08 -3.73 8.07
N ILE A 75 -7.58 -3.97 9.29
CA ILE A 75 -6.17 -4.35 9.51
C ILE A 75 -5.93 -5.80 9.04
N PRO A 76 -5.11 -6.03 8.00
CA PRO A 76 -4.71 -7.36 7.57
C PRO A 76 -3.61 -7.93 8.49
N ALA A 77 -3.55 -9.26 8.53
CA ALA A 77 -2.47 -10.00 9.17
C ALA A 77 -1.55 -10.65 8.12
N ILE A 78 -0.24 -10.40 8.23
CA ILE A 78 0.84 -11.04 7.46
C ILE A 78 1.46 -12.15 8.30
N LEU A 79 1.48 -13.37 7.76
CA LEU A 79 2.32 -14.47 8.23
C LEU A 79 3.66 -14.40 7.52
N ASP A 80 4.74 -14.09 8.23
CA ASP A 80 6.11 -14.09 7.68
C ASP A 80 6.77 -15.44 7.97
N THR A 81 7.01 -16.23 6.93
CA THR A 81 7.53 -17.59 7.05
C THR A 81 8.98 -17.56 7.52
N LYS A 82 9.44 -18.66 8.10
CA LYS A 82 10.85 -18.77 8.48
C LYS A 82 11.73 -18.97 7.24
N GLY A 83 11.27 -19.81 6.31
CA GLY A 83 11.97 -20.10 5.07
C GLY A 83 13.19 -21.02 5.25
N PRO A 84 13.85 -21.34 4.13
CA PRO A 84 15.02 -22.21 4.10
C PRO A 84 16.26 -21.46 4.64
N GLU A 85 16.91 -22.04 5.65
CA GLU A 85 18.08 -21.43 6.29
C GLU A 85 19.05 -22.47 6.84
N VAL A 86 20.34 -22.22 6.65
CA VAL A 86 21.41 -22.99 7.29
C VAL A 86 21.72 -22.36 8.65
N ARG A 87 21.85 -23.19 9.68
CA ARG A 87 22.22 -22.79 11.03
C ARG A 87 23.25 -23.71 11.64
N ILE A 88 24.08 -23.13 12.50
CA ILE A 88 24.94 -23.87 13.41
C ILE A 88 24.08 -24.46 14.52
N LYS A 89 24.33 -25.70 14.90
CA LYS A 89 23.62 -26.41 15.97
C LYS A 89 24.12 -25.98 17.37
N SER A 90 23.67 -26.70 18.40
CA SER A 90 23.92 -26.36 19.79
C SER A 90 25.39 -26.51 20.22
N PHE A 91 25.75 -25.71 21.22
CA PHE A 91 27.01 -25.81 21.96
C PHE A 91 26.76 -26.40 23.34
N LYS A 92 27.85 -26.79 24.00
CA LYS A 92 27.77 -27.32 25.36
C LYS A 92 27.17 -26.27 26.30
N ASP A 93 26.10 -26.64 27.00
CA ASP A 93 25.31 -25.77 27.89
C ASP A 93 24.76 -24.50 27.20
N ASP A 94 24.59 -24.49 25.87
CA ASP A 94 24.23 -23.32 25.05
C ASP A 94 25.15 -22.09 25.27
N LYS A 95 26.37 -22.33 25.77
CA LYS A 95 27.34 -21.25 26.02
C LYS A 95 28.00 -20.81 24.70
N PRO A 96 28.15 -19.50 24.49
CA PRO A 96 28.90 -18.99 23.35
C PRO A 96 30.37 -19.44 23.37
N VAL A 97 30.96 -19.62 22.20
CA VAL A 97 32.39 -19.95 22.01
C VAL A 97 33.10 -18.80 21.27
N GLU A 98 34.38 -18.58 21.56
CA GLU A 98 35.18 -17.54 20.91
C GLU A 98 35.96 -18.12 19.73
N LEU A 99 35.70 -17.63 18.52
CA LEU A 99 36.51 -17.93 17.35
C LEU A 99 37.59 -16.87 17.19
N LYS A 100 38.85 -17.29 17.09
CA LYS A 100 39.99 -16.37 16.94
C LYS A 100 40.28 -16.11 15.48
N THR A 101 40.44 -14.84 15.11
CA THR A 101 40.87 -14.48 13.75
C THR A 101 42.17 -15.21 13.38
N GLY A 102 42.17 -15.84 12.22
CA GLY A 102 43.28 -16.61 11.67
C GLY A 102 43.34 -18.08 12.11
N SER A 103 42.51 -18.52 13.07
CA SER A 103 42.45 -19.93 13.46
C SER A 103 41.69 -20.78 12.45
N GLU A 104 41.80 -22.09 12.59
CA GLU A 104 40.97 -23.06 11.87
C GLU A 104 39.66 -23.30 12.63
N TYR A 105 38.59 -23.53 11.87
CA TYR A 105 37.29 -23.91 12.40
C TYR A 105 36.59 -24.86 11.42
N THR A 106 35.98 -25.93 11.92
CA THR A 106 35.32 -26.94 11.07
C THR A 106 33.81 -26.88 11.22
N LEU A 107 33.09 -26.65 10.12
CA LEU A 107 31.66 -26.93 10.05
C LEU A 107 31.47 -28.37 9.61
N THR A 108 30.62 -29.13 10.30
CA THR A 108 30.46 -30.56 10.05
C THR A 108 28.99 -30.94 9.90
N THR A 109 28.69 -31.93 9.07
CA THR A 109 27.33 -32.49 8.96
C THR A 109 27.08 -33.63 9.94
N GLU A 110 28.13 -34.10 10.62
CA GLU A 110 28.03 -35.01 11.76
C GLU A 110 27.30 -34.32 12.93
N ASP A 111 26.37 -35.02 13.59
CA ASP A 111 25.63 -34.48 14.72
C ASP A 111 26.49 -34.45 15.99
N VAL A 112 27.18 -33.34 16.21
CA VAL A 112 28.07 -33.12 17.35
C VAL A 112 27.70 -31.85 18.13
N ILE A 113 27.98 -31.87 19.43
CA ILE A 113 27.94 -30.66 20.26
C ILE A 113 29.13 -29.79 19.86
N GLY A 114 28.87 -28.57 19.40
CA GLY A 114 29.92 -27.68 18.93
C GLY A 114 30.76 -27.08 20.05
N ASP A 115 31.99 -26.70 19.70
CA ASP A 115 33.01 -26.07 20.54
C ASP A 115 33.81 -25.02 19.75
N GLU A 116 34.96 -24.56 20.27
CA GLU A 116 35.82 -23.57 19.62
C GLU A 116 36.58 -24.07 18.38
N LYS A 117 36.49 -25.37 18.06
CA LYS A 117 37.19 -25.99 16.92
C LYS A 117 36.24 -26.53 15.85
N ARG A 118 35.08 -27.04 16.25
CA ARG A 118 34.10 -27.59 15.30
C ARG A 118 32.66 -27.35 15.75
N ALA A 119 31.74 -27.25 14.79
CA ALA A 119 30.32 -27.28 15.09
C ALA A 119 29.49 -27.91 13.97
N ALA A 120 28.41 -28.58 14.39
CA ALA A 120 27.48 -29.19 13.46
C ALA A 120 26.59 -28.13 12.80
N ILE A 121 26.22 -28.35 11.54
CA ILE A 121 25.22 -27.56 10.81
C ILE A 121 23.94 -28.36 10.58
N ASN A 122 22.83 -27.66 10.38
CA ASN A 122 21.53 -28.27 10.10
C ASN A 122 21.31 -28.66 8.62
N TYR A 123 22.33 -28.50 7.75
CA TYR A 123 22.22 -28.78 6.32
C TYR A 123 23.21 -29.86 5.85
N PRO A 124 22.77 -31.13 5.74
CA PRO A 124 23.65 -32.25 5.42
C PRO A 124 24.30 -32.20 4.04
N ASN A 125 23.68 -31.53 3.07
CA ASN A 125 24.17 -31.51 1.68
C ASN A 125 25.15 -30.37 1.39
N LEU A 126 25.55 -29.58 2.41
CA LEU A 126 26.34 -28.37 2.18
C LEU A 126 27.64 -28.63 1.40
N ALA A 127 28.35 -29.73 1.71
CA ALA A 127 29.60 -30.10 1.05
C ALA A 127 29.46 -30.51 -0.43
N SER A 128 28.23 -30.66 -0.93
CA SER A 128 27.95 -30.87 -2.35
C SER A 128 27.63 -29.58 -3.10
N ASP A 129 27.21 -28.53 -2.37
CA ASP A 129 26.77 -27.26 -2.94
C ASP A 129 27.86 -26.18 -2.91
N ILE A 130 28.93 -26.38 -2.12
CA ILE A 130 30.02 -25.43 -1.99
C ILE A 130 31.35 -26.01 -2.47
N GLU A 131 32.29 -25.13 -2.78
CA GLU A 131 33.66 -25.46 -3.16
C GLU A 131 34.69 -24.77 -2.24
N THR A 132 35.96 -25.20 -2.35
CA THR A 132 37.06 -24.53 -1.65
C THR A 132 37.17 -23.07 -2.09
N GLY A 133 37.42 -22.16 -1.14
CA GLY A 133 37.46 -20.73 -1.41
C GLY A 133 36.11 -20.03 -1.27
N VAL A 134 35.00 -20.73 -0.99
CA VAL A 134 33.72 -20.09 -0.63
C VAL A 134 33.85 -19.34 0.70
N THR A 135 33.21 -18.17 0.77
CA THR A 135 33.07 -17.40 2.02
C THR A 135 31.76 -17.83 2.71
N ILE A 136 31.82 -18.09 4.01
CA ILE A 136 30.66 -18.39 4.85
C ILE A 136 30.56 -17.30 5.90
N LEU A 137 29.41 -16.64 5.94
CA LEU A 137 29.10 -15.60 6.91
C LEU A 137 28.22 -16.19 8.01
N ILE A 138 28.52 -15.88 9.28
CA ILE A 138 27.78 -16.42 10.42
C ILE A 138 27.30 -15.27 11.31
N ASP A 139 26.09 -15.44 11.86
CA ASP A 139 25.43 -14.44 12.71
C ASP A 139 25.31 -13.09 12.00
N ASP A 140 24.63 -13.12 10.85
CA ASP A 140 24.35 -11.96 9.99
C ASP A 140 25.62 -11.22 9.55
N GLY A 141 26.68 -11.97 9.25
CA GLY A 141 27.97 -11.45 8.80
C GLY A 141 28.91 -10.98 9.91
N LEU A 142 28.57 -11.19 11.19
CA LEU A 142 29.44 -10.83 12.32
C LEU A 142 30.74 -11.65 12.32
N LEU A 143 30.67 -12.92 11.92
CA LEU A 143 31.84 -13.77 11.74
C LEU A 143 31.98 -14.17 10.27
N GLU A 144 33.22 -14.26 9.80
CA GLU A 144 33.53 -14.64 8.43
C GLU A 144 34.51 -15.82 8.42
N LEU A 145 34.14 -16.88 7.69
CA LEU A 145 34.95 -18.06 7.45
C LEU A 145 35.26 -18.17 5.96
N LYS A 146 36.44 -18.69 5.63
CA LYS A 146 36.84 -19.04 4.26
C LYS A 146 37.10 -20.53 4.18
N VAL A 147 36.36 -21.24 3.31
CA VAL A 147 36.52 -22.69 3.14
C VAL A 147 37.90 -22.98 2.57
N THR A 148 38.65 -23.84 3.25
CA THR A 148 40.00 -24.26 2.84
C THR A 148 40.03 -25.69 2.32
N GLU A 149 39.18 -26.57 2.83
CA GLU A 149 39.13 -27.98 2.46
C GLU A 149 37.74 -28.57 2.74
N ILE A 150 37.31 -29.53 1.91
CA ILE A 150 36.07 -30.29 2.09
C ILE A 150 36.45 -31.78 2.13
N ASP A 151 36.25 -32.39 3.30
CA ASP A 151 36.62 -33.77 3.61
C ASP A 151 35.36 -34.61 3.75
N ARG A 152 35.08 -35.47 2.77
CA ARG A 152 33.85 -36.29 2.73
C ARG A 152 34.04 -37.58 3.50
N LYS A 153 33.22 -37.81 4.54
CA LYS A 153 33.34 -38.97 5.42
C LYS A 153 32.00 -39.67 5.57
N GLU A 154 32.07 -40.97 5.88
CA GLU A 154 30.88 -41.78 6.16
C GLU A 154 30.11 -41.28 7.41
N SER A 155 30.80 -40.66 8.37
CA SER A 155 30.20 -40.06 9.58
C SER A 155 29.55 -38.69 9.35
N GLY A 156 29.82 -38.03 8.23
CA GLY A 156 29.47 -36.64 7.96
C GLY A 156 30.63 -35.87 7.35
N ASP A 157 30.32 -34.97 6.42
CA ASP A 157 31.30 -34.15 5.73
C ASP A 157 31.86 -33.07 6.65
N ASP A 158 33.18 -32.88 6.62
CA ASP A 158 33.89 -31.82 7.34
C ASP A 158 34.31 -30.72 6.36
N ILE A 159 33.81 -29.51 6.60
CA ILE A 159 34.11 -28.30 5.87
C ILE A 159 35.09 -27.49 6.72
N ARG A 160 36.37 -27.64 6.43
CA ARG A 160 37.43 -26.94 7.16
C ARG A 160 37.53 -25.52 6.64
N CYS A 161 37.57 -24.57 7.56
CA CYS A 161 37.61 -23.17 7.25
C CYS A 161 38.73 -22.46 8.00
N LYS A 162 39.20 -21.37 7.41
CA LYS A 162 39.99 -20.35 8.11
C LYS A 162 39.07 -19.24 8.60
N VAL A 163 39.18 -18.86 9.87
CA VAL A 163 38.46 -17.71 10.43
C VAL A 163 39.10 -16.43 9.90
N ILE A 164 38.38 -15.67 9.08
CA ILE A 164 38.81 -14.37 8.55
C ILE A 164 38.47 -13.26 9.55
N HIS A 165 37.24 -13.28 10.07
CA HIS A 165 36.80 -12.40 11.13
C HIS A 165 36.20 -13.24 12.27
N GLY A 166 36.90 -13.29 13.39
CA GLY A 166 36.51 -14.00 14.59
C GLY A 166 35.62 -13.17 15.52
N GLY A 167 35.11 -13.81 16.57
CA GLY A 167 34.21 -13.21 17.53
C GLY A 167 33.50 -14.25 18.39
N MET A 168 32.51 -13.80 19.14
CA MET A 168 31.69 -14.69 19.97
C MET A 168 30.61 -15.35 19.11
N LEU A 169 30.76 -16.64 18.86
CA LEU A 169 29.76 -17.45 18.20
C LEU A 169 28.77 -18.01 19.23
N LYS A 170 27.48 -17.82 18.97
CA LYS A 170 26.39 -18.38 19.79
C LYS A 170 25.79 -19.61 19.10
N PRO A 171 25.11 -20.52 19.83
CA PRO A 171 24.40 -21.63 19.20
C PRO A 171 23.24 -21.12 18.33
N ASN A 172 22.79 -21.94 17.38
CA ASN A 172 21.61 -21.68 16.53
C ASN A 172 21.72 -20.42 15.66
N LYS A 173 22.93 -19.98 15.32
CA LYS A 173 23.17 -18.82 14.45
C LYS A 173 23.09 -19.17 12.97
N SER A 174 22.56 -18.23 12.18
CA SER A 174 22.44 -18.31 10.72
C SER A 174 23.82 -18.45 10.07
N CYS A 175 23.86 -19.20 8.98
CA CYS A 175 24.97 -19.27 8.05
C CYS A 175 24.48 -18.80 6.68
N ASN A 176 25.23 -17.89 6.08
CA ASN A 176 24.94 -17.23 4.82
C ASN A 176 26.07 -17.52 3.83
N PHE A 177 25.73 -17.66 2.55
CA PHE A 177 26.66 -18.15 1.52
C PHE A 177 26.60 -17.23 0.29
N PRO A 178 27.26 -16.05 0.36
CA PRO A 178 27.21 -15.06 -0.70
C PRO A 178 27.59 -15.63 -2.07
N GLY A 179 26.66 -15.51 -3.02
CA GLY A 179 26.85 -15.94 -4.41
C GLY A 179 26.75 -17.46 -4.62
N ILE A 180 26.27 -18.23 -3.64
CA ILE A 180 26.11 -19.68 -3.76
C ILE A 180 24.64 -20.08 -3.72
N HIS A 181 24.23 -20.87 -4.70
CA HIS A 181 22.91 -21.47 -4.75
C HIS A 181 22.88 -22.79 -3.96
N LEU A 182 22.09 -22.84 -2.88
CA LEU A 182 21.90 -24.06 -2.10
C LEU A 182 20.74 -24.89 -2.65
N SER A 183 20.93 -26.21 -2.76
CA SER A 183 19.97 -27.17 -3.31
C SER A 183 18.84 -27.56 -2.32
N MET A 184 18.68 -26.81 -1.24
CA MET A 184 17.71 -27.10 -0.19
C MET A 184 16.27 -26.94 -0.69
N PRO A 185 15.33 -27.81 -0.24
CA PRO A 185 13.92 -27.62 -0.52
C PRO A 185 13.45 -26.27 -0.01
N TYR A 186 12.71 -25.53 -0.85
CA TYR A 186 12.24 -24.19 -0.50
C TYR A 186 11.27 -24.20 0.70
N LEU A 187 10.34 -25.15 0.74
CA LEU A 187 9.39 -25.30 1.85
C LEU A 187 9.82 -26.41 2.81
N SER A 188 10.19 -26.02 4.03
CA SER A 188 10.39 -26.98 5.13
C SER A 188 9.05 -27.52 5.65
N GLU A 189 9.09 -28.63 6.40
CA GLU A 189 7.88 -29.15 7.07
C GLU A 189 7.28 -28.14 8.06
N ARG A 190 8.14 -27.30 8.66
CA ARG A 190 7.69 -26.20 9.52
C ARG A 190 6.96 -25.14 8.71
N ASP A 191 7.50 -24.70 7.57
CA ASP A 191 6.82 -23.70 6.74
C ASP A 191 5.47 -24.21 6.25
N LYS A 192 5.38 -25.49 5.83
CA LYS A 192 4.10 -26.12 5.46
C LYS A 192 3.10 -26.07 6.63
N SER A 193 3.53 -26.44 7.83
CA SER A 193 2.71 -26.38 9.05
C SER A 193 2.25 -24.95 9.36
N ASP A 194 3.15 -23.96 9.24
CA ASP A 194 2.86 -22.55 9.46
C ASP A 194 1.83 -22.02 8.44
N LEU A 195 1.97 -22.38 7.17
CA LEU A 195 1.02 -22.01 6.12
C LEU A 195 -0.38 -22.62 6.36
N LEU A 196 -0.45 -23.90 6.72
CA LEU A 196 -1.72 -24.56 7.07
C LEU A 196 -2.38 -23.91 8.29
N PHE A 197 -1.59 -23.55 9.30
CA PHE A 197 -2.05 -22.77 10.44
C PHE A 197 -2.58 -21.39 10.00
N GLY A 198 -1.87 -20.70 9.11
CA GLY A 198 -2.27 -19.42 8.54
C GLY A 198 -3.64 -19.47 7.85
N ILE A 199 -3.85 -20.50 7.02
CA ILE A 199 -5.14 -20.76 6.35
C ILE A 199 -6.26 -20.94 7.37
N LYS A 200 -6.07 -21.85 8.34
CA LYS A 200 -7.09 -22.17 9.35
C LYS A 200 -7.44 -20.98 10.23
N THR A 201 -6.45 -20.17 10.58
CA THR A 201 -6.60 -19.00 11.46
C THR A 201 -7.21 -17.81 10.72
N GLY A 202 -7.01 -17.73 9.41
CA GLY A 202 -7.62 -16.71 8.55
C GLY A 202 -6.69 -15.56 8.18
N PHE A 203 -5.37 -15.76 8.24
CA PHE A 203 -4.38 -14.78 7.78
C PHE A 203 -4.69 -14.30 6.36
N ASP A 204 -4.35 -13.04 6.09
CA ASP A 204 -4.71 -12.37 4.84
C ASP A 204 -3.59 -12.46 3.80
N ILE A 205 -2.34 -12.51 4.28
CA ILE A 205 -1.13 -12.41 3.45
C ILE A 205 -0.06 -13.36 4.02
N VAL A 206 0.70 -13.98 3.13
CA VAL A 206 1.95 -14.71 3.44
C VAL A 206 3.12 -13.90 2.90
N ALA A 207 4.10 -13.58 3.75
CA ALA A 207 5.40 -13.07 3.35
C ALA A 207 6.38 -14.25 3.32
N ALA A 208 6.82 -14.60 2.11
CA ALA A 208 7.61 -15.79 1.83
C ALA A 208 9.11 -15.46 1.88
N SER A 209 9.82 -16.01 2.86
CA SER A 209 11.26 -15.78 3.08
C SER A 209 12.14 -16.47 2.03
N PHE A 210 13.31 -15.89 1.77
CA PHE A 210 14.40 -16.36 0.92
C PHE A 210 13.96 -16.79 -0.50
N VAL A 211 13.06 -16.02 -1.12
CA VAL A 211 12.58 -16.32 -2.47
C VAL A 211 13.70 -16.04 -3.47
N THR A 212 14.03 -17.03 -4.28
CA THR A 212 15.10 -16.94 -5.29
C THR A 212 14.60 -16.99 -6.72
N ARG A 213 13.41 -17.57 -6.95
CA ARG A 213 12.82 -17.79 -8.27
C ARG A 213 11.29 -17.87 -8.20
N ASP A 214 10.62 -17.88 -9.34
CA ASP A 214 9.16 -17.94 -9.42
C ASP A 214 8.60 -19.31 -8.97
N GLU A 215 9.31 -20.41 -9.15
CA GLU A 215 8.86 -21.73 -8.68
C GLU A 215 8.66 -21.80 -7.16
N ASP A 216 9.40 -21.01 -6.39
CA ASP A 216 9.28 -20.94 -4.94
C ASP A 216 7.89 -20.39 -4.54
N ILE A 217 7.42 -19.36 -5.25
CA ILE A 217 6.09 -18.78 -5.08
C ILE A 217 4.99 -19.72 -5.60
N ILE A 218 5.23 -20.41 -6.72
CA ILE A 218 4.29 -21.40 -7.28
C ILE A 218 4.07 -22.54 -6.30
N GLN A 219 5.11 -23.00 -5.59
CA GLN A 219 5.00 -24.03 -4.56
C GLN A 219 4.10 -23.58 -3.40
N ILE A 220 4.28 -22.36 -2.88
CA ILE A 220 3.40 -21.80 -1.85
C ILE A 220 1.97 -21.69 -2.39
N ARG A 221 1.79 -21.12 -3.58
CA ARG A 221 0.47 -20.96 -4.20
C ARG A 221 -0.27 -22.28 -4.31
N LYS A 222 0.40 -23.33 -4.80
CA LYS A 222 -0.16 -24.68 -4.89
C LYS A 222 -0.62 -25.20 -3.52
N LEU A 223 0.22 -25.09 -2.50
CA LEU A 223 -0.13 -25.51 -1.14
C LEU A 223 -1.34 -24.74 -0.60
N LEU A 224 -1.38 -23.42 -0.78
CA LEU A 224 -2.51 -22.60 -0.37
C LEU A 224 -3.79 -23.00 -1.10
N ASP A 225 -3.76 -23.14 -2.42
CA ASP A 225 -4.92 -23.45 -3.24
C ASP A 225 -5.52 -24.83 -2.90
N GLU A 226 -4.66 -25.85 -2.73
CA GLU A 226 -5.07 -27.22 -2.36
C GLU A 226 -5.71 -27.29 -0.96
N ASN A 227 -5.44 -26.32 -0.09
CA ASN A 227 -5.90 -26.30 1.30
C ASN A 227 -6.94 -25.20 1.60
N GLY A 228 -7.51 -24.55 0.57
CA GLY A 228 -8.57 -23.54 0.73
C GLY A 228 -8.08 -22.10 1.00
N GLY A 229 -6.79 -21.85 0.84
CA GLY A 229 -6.11 -20.56 0.97
C GLY A 229 -6.04 -19.72 -0.31
N LYS A 230 -6.85 -20.01 -1.34
CA LYS A 230 -6.78 -19.36 -2.67
C LYS A 230 -6.74 -17.82 -2.66
N ASP A 231 -7.44 -17.21 -1.70
CA ASP A 231 -7.58 -15.75 -1.61
C ASP A 231 -6.50 -15.10 -0.72
N ILE A 232 -5.53 -15.87 -0.21
CA ILE A 232 -4.37 -15.35 0.54
C ILE A 232 -3.35 -14.80 -0.47
N SER A 233 -2.89 -13.57 -0.26
CA SER A 233 -1.86 -12.96 -1.10
C SER A 233 -0.47 -13.43 -0.71
N ILE A 234 0.44 -13.57 -1.68
CA ILE A 234 1.85 -13.94 -1.42
C ILE A 234 2.76 -12.74 -1.73
N ILE A 235 3.51 -12.29 -0.73
CA ILE A 235 4.57 -11.29 -0.85
C ILE A 235 5.92 -12.02 -0.84
N ALA A 236 6.68 -11.92 -1.93
CA ALA A 236 8.02 -12.52 -2.01
C ALA A 236 9.03 -11.63 -1.27
N LYS A 237 9.77 -12.18 -0.30
CA LYS A 237 10.87 -11.46 0.35
C LYS A 237 12.14 -11.66 -0.47
N ILE A 238 12.69 -10.56 -0.96
CA ILE A 238 13.93 -10.54 -1.73
C ILE A 238 15.08 -10.26 -0.76
N GLU A 239 15.91 -11.27 -0.56
CA GLU A 239 16.90 -11.35 0.53
C GLU A 239 18.32 -11.69 0.05
N ASN A 240 18.49 -12.07 -1.23
CA ASN A 240 19.79 -12.46 -1.80
C ASN A 240 19.90 -12.09 -3.29
N GLN A 241 21.07 -12.34 -3.89
CA GLN A 241 21.36 -11.97 -5.28
C GLN A 241 20.44 -12.70 -6.28
N ASP A 242 20.19 -14.00 -6.09
CA ASP A 242 19.31 -14.77 -6.97
C ASP A 242 17.90 -14.16 -7.06
N GLY A 243 17.33 -13.76 -5.92
CA GLY A 243 16.03 -13.10 -5.88
C GLY A 243 16.02 -11.73 -6.56
N VAL A 244 17.15 -11.02 -6.55
CA VAL A 244 17.33 -9.75 -7.27
C VAL A 244 17.39 -9.99 -8.77
N ASP A 245 18.18 -10.96 -9.21
CA ASP A 245 18.38 -11.28 -10.62
C ASP A 245 17.10 -11.82 -11.28
N ASN A 246 16.32 -12.62 -10.54
CA ASN A 246 15.07 -13.23 -11.01
C ASN A 246 13.82 -12.40 -10.70
N ILE A 247 13.97 -11.13 -10.30
CA ILE A 247 12.84 -10.30 -9.82
C ILE A 247 11.68 -10.21 -10.83
N ASP A 248 12.00 -10.16 -12.13
CA ASP A 248 10.99 -10.00 -13.18
C ASP A 248 10.10 -11.24 -13.33
N ASP A 249 10.64 -12.45 -13.08
CA ASP A 249 9.89 -13.70 -13.09
C ASP A 249 9.09 -13.84 -11.79
N ILE A 250 9.71 -13.53 -10.64
CA ILE A 250 9.04 -13.52 -9.32
C ILE A 250 7.81 -12.59 -9.33
N LEU A 251 7.93 -11.38 -9.88
CA LEU A 251 6.83 -10.42 -9.95
C LEU A 251 5.64 -10.88 -10.78
N ARG A 252 5.83 -11.81 -11.74
CA ARG A 252 4.72 -12.35 -12.54
C ARG A 252 3.79 -13.21 -11.70
N VAL A 253 4.34 -13.98 -10.76
CA VAL A 253 3.60 -14.97 -9.97
C VAL A 253 3.28 -14.50 -8.55
N ALA A 254 4.04 -13.56 -7.98
CA ALA A 254 3.80 -12.99 -6.66
C ALA A 254 2.74 -11.89 -6.66
N ASP A 255 2.06 -11.65 -5.54
CA ASP A 255 1.10 -10.56 -5.36
C ASP A 255 1.77 -9.24 -4.93
N GLY A 256 2.97 -9.36 -4.37
CA GLY A 256 3.81 -8.26 -3.89
C GLY A 256 5.24 -8.71 -3.65
N ILE A 257 6.11 -7.76 -3.30
CA ILE A 257 7.48 -8.03 -2.86
C ILE A 257 7.80 -7.27 -1.56
N MET A 258 8.75 -7.78 -0.81
CA MET A 258 9.34 -7.15 0.36
C MET A 258 10.85 -7.04 0.14
N VAL A 259 11.37 -5.82 0.20
CA VAL A 259 12.81 -5.54 0.09
C VAL A 259 13.39 -5.64 1.50
N ALA A 260 14.03 -6.78 1.81
CA ALA A 260 14.54 -7.13 3.14
C ALA A 260 16.04 -6.80 3.25
N ARG A 261 16.31 -5.54 3.57
CA ARG A 261 17.64 -4.92 3.44
C ARG A 261 18.68 -5.49 4.41
N GLY A 262 18.24 -5.91 5.60
CA GLY A 262 19.08 -6.55 6.60
C GLY A 262 19.67 -7.84 6.06
N ASP A 263 18.81 -8.76 5.62
CA ASP A 263 19.21 -10.06 5.05
C ASP A 263 20.01 -9.86 3.75
N MET A 264 19.55 -8.98 2.85
CA MET A 264 20.30 -8.64 1.63
C MET A 264 21.68 -8.08 1.93
N GLY A 265 21.83 -7.27 2.97
CA GLY A 265 23.11 -6.67 3.35
C GLY A 265 24.15 -7.66 3.85
N VAL A 266 23.73 -8.90 4.17
CA VAL A 266 24.62 -10.01 4.49
C VAL A 266 25.09 -10.71 3.22
N GLU A 267 24.18 -10.97 2.27
CA GLU A 267 24.46 -11.75 1.05
C GLU A 267 25.04 -10.92 -0.10
N ILE A 268 24.77 -9.62 -0.14
CA ILE A 268 25.12 -8.71 -1.23
C ILE A 268 25.99 -7.58 -0.67
N PRO A 269 27.04 -7.13 -1.40
CA PRO A 269 27.84 -5.98 -0.98
C PRO A 269 26.97 -4.78 -0.60
N PHE A 270 27.16 -4.26 0.62
CA PHE A 270 26.34 -3.18 1.18
C PHE A 270 26.28 -1.91 0.30
N VAL A 271 27.31 -1.68 -0.54
CA VAL A 271 27.40 -0.56 -1.48
C VAL A 271 26.38 -0.66 -2.63
N GLU A 272 25.92 -1.87 -2.97
CA GLU A 272 24.93 -2.12 -4.03
C GLU A 272 23.49 -1.97 -3.52
N ILE A 273 23.26 -2.17 -2.21
CA ILE A 273 21.92 -2.21 -1.61
C ILE A 273 21.06 -0.98 -1.95
N PRO A 274 21.57 0.28 -1.89
CA PRO A 274 20.76 1.44 -2.25
C PRO A 274 20.30 1.44 -3.71
N ARG A 275 21.14 0.95 -4.65
CA ARG A 275 20.79 0.84 -6.07
C ARG A 275 19.73 -0.24 -6.26
N ILE A 276 19.93 -1.41 -5.66
CA ILE A 276 19.01 -2.55 -5.78
C ILE A 276 17.65 -2.22 -5.17
N GLN A 277 17.58 -1.57 -4.00
CA GLN A 277 16.32 -1.13 -3.40
C GLN A 277 15.49 -0.30 -4.39
N LYS A 278 16.12 0.70 -5.03
CA LYS A 278 15.45 1.56 -6.02
C LYS A 278 14.93 0.75 -7.19
N GLU A 279 15.74 -0.16 -7.71
CA GLU A 279 15.37 -1.04 -8.81
C GLU A 279 14.17 -1.94 -8.45
N LEU A 280 14.22 -2.65 -7.32
CA LEU A 280 13.16 -3.55 -6.86
C LEU A 280 11.86 -2.79 -6.62
N ILE A 281 11.92 -1.63 -5.95
CA ILE A 281 10.74 -0.77 -5.76
C ILE A 281 10.18 -0.36 -7.12
N HIS A 282 11.03 0.09 -8.03
CA HIS A 282 10.64 0.53 -9.36
C HIS A 282 9.89 -0.54 -10.15
N LYS A 283 10.51 -1.72 -10.29
CA LYS A 283 9.93 -2.87 -10.98
C LYS A 283 8.63 -3.32 -10.31
N GLY A 284 8.62 -3.44 -8.98
CA GLY A 284 7.44 -3.89 -8.23
C GLY A 284 6.24 -2.96 -8.38
N TYR A 285 6.43 -1.65 -8.22
CA TYR A 285 5.32 -0.71 -8.39
C TYR A 285 4.89 -0.59 -9.86
N ASN A 286 5.81 -0.68 -10.84
CA ASN A 286 5.47 -0.68 -12.27
C ASN A 286 4.69 -1.93 -12.67
N ALA A 287 4.94 -3.07 -12.04
CA ALA A 287 4.13 -4.29 -12.18
C ALA A 287 2.74 -4.19 -11.51
N GLY A 288 2.45 -3.08 -10.80
CA GLY A 288 1.20 -2.89 -10.07
C GLY A 288 1.09 -3.76 -8.82
N LYS A 289 2.25 -4.18 -8.29
CA LYS A 289 2.37 -5.02 -7.11
C LYS A 289 2.66 -4.16 -5.88
N GLN A 290 2.33 -4.69 -4.71
CA GLN A 290 2.65 -4.00 -3.45
C GLN A 290 4.13 -4.21 -3.14
N VAL A 291 4.83 -3.13 -2.77
CA VAL A 291 6.24 -3.20 -2.35
C VAL A 291 6.34 -2.75 -0.90
N ILE A 292 6.93 -3.59 -0.04
CA ILE A 292 7.23 -3.26 1.35
C ILE A 292 8.74 -3.04 1.47
N THR A 293 9.16 -1.88 1.97
CA THR A 293 10.57 -1.68 2.36
C THR A 293 10.71 -2.04 3.83
N ALA A 294 11.61 -2.98 4.13
CA ALA A 294 11.70 -3.66 5.42
C ALA A 294 13.10 -3.62 6.02
N THR A 295 13.15 -3.80 7.35
CA THR A 295 14.35 -3.86 8.23
C THR A 295 15.15 -2.56 8.27
N GLN A 296 15.88 -2.30 9.36
CA GLN A 296 16.76 -1.13 9.53
C GLN A 296 16.08 0.23 9.24
N MET A 297 14.78 0.37 9.54
CA MET A 297 14.04 1.60 9.26
C MET A 297 14.24 2.63 10.38
N LEU A 298 13.85 2.30 11.62
CA LEU A 298 13.99 3.15 12.80
C LEU A 298 14.61 2.36 13.96
N ASP A 299 15.57 1.48 13.68
CA ASP A 299 16.10 0.47 14.62
C ASP A 299 16.57 1.06 15.95
N SER A 300 17.17 2.26 15.94
CA SER A 300 17.58 2.96 17.15
C SER A 300 16.42 3.23 18.11
N MET A 301 15.18 3.27 17.62
CA MET A 301 13.97 3.46 18.42
C MET A 301 13.54 2.24 19.23
N ILE A 302 14.20 1.09 19.05
CA ILE A 302 14.09 -0.03 19.99
C ILE A 302 14.49 0.42 21.39
N LYS A 303 15.52 1.27 21.50
CA LYS A 303 16.09 1.73 22.77
C LYS A 303 15.90 3.22 23.04
N ASN A 304 15.60 4.01 22.01
CA ASN A 304 15.53 5.46 22.10
C ASN A 304 14.16 6.01 21.70
N PRO A 305 13.68 7.11 22.29
CA PRO A 305 12.39 7.69 21.94
C PRO A 305 12.38 8.44 20.60
N ARG A 306 13.53 8.62 19.95
CA ARG A 306 13.67 9.35 18.68
C ARG A 306 14.68 8.65 17.78
N PRO A 307 14.45 8.66 16.45
CA PRO A 307 15.39 8.08 15.51
C PRO A 307 16.57 9.00 15.26
N THR A 308 17.58 8.46 14.59
CA THR A 308 18.68 9.23 14.02
C THR A 308 18.24 9.99 12.77
N ARG A 309 19.06 10.98 12.35
CA ARG A 309 18.85 11.69 11.08
C ARG A 309 19.03 10.77 9.86
N ALA A 310 19.94 9.80 9.97
CA ALA A 310 20.19 8.81 8.92
C ALA A 310 18.95 7.94 8.69
N GLU A 311 18.38 7.36 9.75
CA GLU A 311 17.14 6.57 9.69
C GLU A 311 15.97 7.38 9.14
N THR A 312 15.80 8.63 9.60
CA THR A 312 14.75 9.52 9.07
C THR A 312 14.88 9.73 7.56
N THR A 313 16.12 9.95 7.10
CA THR A 313 16.44 10.15 5.68
C THR A 313 16.22 8.88 4.87
N ASP A 314 16.55 7.72 5.44
CA ASP A 314 16.37 6.42 4.82
C ASP A 314 14.90 6.07 4.61
N VAL A 315 14.06 6.26 5.64
CA VAL A 315 12.60 6.12 5.53
C VAL A 315 12.03 7.04 4.44
N ALA A 316 12.44 8.31 4.43
CA ALA A 316 11.99 9.26 3.41
C ALA A 316 12.40 8.84 2.00
N ASN A 317 13.63 8.34 1.81
CA ASN A 317 14.09 7.86 0.51
C ASN A 317 13.29 6.65 0.00
N ALA A 318 12.94 5.69 0.85
CA ALA A 318 12.08 4.58 0.46
C ALA A 318 10.71 5.07 -0.08
N ILE A 319 10.18 6.17 0.48
CA ILE A 319 8.93 6.80 0.03
C ILE A 319 9.14 7.54 -1.29
N TYR A 320 10.22 8.30 -1.44
CA TYR A 320 10.57 8.95 -2.72
C TYR A 320 10.72 7.91 -3.85
N ASP A 321 11.36 6.77 -3.56
CA ASP A 321 11.53 5.66 -4.49
C ASP A 321 10.17 5.08 -4.92
N GLY A 322 9.15 5.19 -4.06
CA GLY A 322 7.76 4.86 -4.37
C GLY A 322 7.27 3.59 -3.71
N THR A 323 7.86 3.18 -2.58
CA THR A 323 7.40 2.03 -1.79
C THR A 323 5.90 2.13 -1.49
N SER A 324 5.20 1.01 -1.47
CA SER A 324 3.78 0.98 -1.09
C SER A 324 3.62 1.02 0.42
N ALA A 325 4.55 0.39 1.14
CA ALA A 325 4.57 0.33 2.59
C ALA A 325 6.00 0.39 3.16
N ILE A 326 6.10 0.78 4.41
CA ILE A 326 7.31 0.80 5.24
C ILE A 326 7.05 -0.04 6.49
N MET A 327 8.05 -0.81 6.93
CA MET A 327 7.86 -1.83 7.96
C MET A 327 8.72 -1.60 9.20
N LEU A 328 8.09 -1.66 10.37
CA LEU A 328 8.74 -1.73 11.68
C LEU A 328 8.90 -3.19 12.11
N SER A 329 10.10 -3.54 12.55
CA SER A 329 10.51 -4.87 12.97
C SER A 329 10.62 -4.93 14.50
N GLY A 330 11.84 -4.83 15.04
CA GLY A 330 12.08 -4.88 16.48
C GLY A 330 11.49 -3.69 17.22
N GLU A 331 11.36 -2.54 16.53
CA GLU A 331 10.86 -1.28 17.08
C GLU A 331 9.48 -1.44 17.70
N THR A 332 8.58 -2.18 17.03
CA THR A 332 7.24 -2.47 17.55
C THR A 332 7.17 -3.79 18.28
N ALA A 333 7.92 -4.82 17.86
CA ALA A 333 7.78 -6.16 18.43
C ALA A 333 8.31 -6.25 19.88
N ALA A 334 9.45 -5.62 20.17
CA ALA A 334 10.14 -5.73 21.46
C ALA A 334 10.77 -4.42 21.94
N GLY A 335 10.59 -3.32 21.20
CA GLY A 335 11.14 -2.01 21.52
C GLY A 335 10.48 -1.36 22.74
N ALA A 336 11.21 -0.43 23.36
CA ALA A 336 10.73 0.36 24.49
C ALA A 336 9.71 1.45 24.08
N TYR A 337 9.66 1.81 22.79
CA TYR A 337 8.87 2.94 22.27
C TYR A 337 8.00 2.56 21.05
N PRO A 338 7.17 1.49 21.11
CA PRO A 338 6.47 0.97 19.95
C PRO A 338 5.48 1.98 19.35
N ILE A 339 4.76 2.73 20.20
CA ILE A 339 3.79 3.74 19.75
C ILE A 339 4.50 4.94 19.11
N ASP A 340 5.60 5.41 19.71
CA ASP A 340 6.36 6.54 19.18
C ASP A 340 7.05 6.20 17.86
N ALA A 341 7.49 4.95 17.68
CA ALA A 341 8.02 4.47 16.40
C ALA A 341 6.96 4.59 15.28
N VAL A 342 5.72 4.17 15.53
CA VAL A 342 4.62 4.31 14.55
C VAL A 342 4.28 5.78 14.28
N LYS A 343 4.18 6.61 15.32
CA LYS A 343 3.91 8.06 15.16
C LYS A 343 5.01 8.74 14.35
N THR A 344 6.26 8.40 14.61
CA THR A 344 7.43 8.90 13.88
C THR A 344 7.39 8.47 12.42
N MET A 345 7.14 7.18 12.17
CA MET A 345 7.01 6.62 10.82
C MET A 345 5.89 7.32 10.02
N LYS A 346 4.72 7.56 10.65
CA LYS A 346 3.62 8.33 10.05
C LYS A 346 4.01 9.77 9.76
N ALA A 347 4.68 10.44 10.69
CA ALA A 347 5.10 11.84 10.52
C ALA A 347 6.08 12.00 9.35
N ILE A 348 7.06 11.10 9.22
CA ILE A 348 7.99 11.07 8.09
C ILE A 348 7.21 10.85 6.79
N ALA A 349 6.29 9.89 6.76
CA ALA A 349 5.52 9.59 5.57
C ALA A 349 4.67 10.77 5.09
N VAL A 350 3.85 11.36 5.98
CA VAL A 350 3.02 12.52 5.65
C VAL A 350 3.87 13.70 5.17
N LYS A 351 5.01 13.97 5.84
CA LYS A 351 5.87 15.09 5.47
C LYS A 351 6.56 14.88 4.11
N THR A 352 7.03 13.67 3.85
CA THR A 352 7.69 13.30 2.59
C THR A 352 6.70 13.35 1.43
N GLU A 353 5.48 12.84 1.62
CA GLU A 353 4.44 12.81 0.59
C GLU A 353 3.99 14.21 0.15
N GLN A 354 4.04 15.21 1.03
CA GLN A 354 3.72 16.61 0.70
C GLN A 354 4.73 17.24 -0.26
N ASP A 355 5.97 16.75 -0.29
CA ASP A 355 7.06 17.25 -1.13
C ASP A 355 7.05 16.62 -2.54
N ILE A 356 6.31 15.52 -2.72
CA ILE A 356 6.23 14.80 -4.00
C ILE A 356 5.22 15.47 -4.94
N ASP A 357 5.70 15.97 -6.08
CA ASP A 357 4.83 16.38 -7.19
C ASP A 357 4.30 15.15 -7.95
N TYR A 358 3.21 14.59 -7.44
CA TYR A 358 2.54 13.44 -8.05
C TYR A 358 1.99 13.75 -9.46
N ARG A 359 1.58 14.99 -9.73
CA ARG A 359 1.09 15.38 -11.06
C ARG A 359 2.23 15.26 -12.07
N LYS A 360 3.37 15.88 -11.79
CA LYS A 360 4.56 15.79 -12.64
C LYS A 360 5.03 14.34 -12.77
N ARG A 361 5.11 13.59 -11.67
CA ARG A 361 5.55 12.18 -11.69
C ARG A 361 4.63 11.30 -12.55
N PHE A 362 3.33 11.55 -12.57
CA PHE A 362 2.40 10.83 -13.43
C PHE A 362 2.64 11.11 -14.92
N PHE A 363 2.73 12.38 -15.33
CA PHE A 363 2.90 12.75 -16.74
C PHE A 363 4.29 12.51 -17.31
N THR A 364 5.32 12.44 -16.46
CA THR A 364 6.72 12.14 -16.86
C THR A 364 7.04 10.65 -16.80
N ARG A 365 6.10 9.83 -16.37
CA ARG A 365 6.30 8.39 -16.24
C ARG A 365 6.51 7.74 -17.61
N GLU A 366 7.59 6.98 -17.74
CA GLU A 366 7.76 6.06 -18.86
C GLU A 366 6.80 4.88 -18.68
N ASN A 367 5.93 4.65 -19.67
CA ASN A 367 4.89 3.63 -19.57
C ASN A 367 5.47 2.27 -19.99
N GLU A 368 6.25 1.65 -19.10
CA GLU A 368 6.95 0.38 -19.35
C GLU A 368 6.03 -0.86 -19.32
N GLY A 369 4.75 -0.69 -18.99
CA GLY A 369 3.83 -1.81 -18.82
C GLY A 369 3.22 -2.32 -20.12
N VAL A 370 2.93 -3.63 -20.19
CA VAL A 370 2.18 -4.23 -21.30
C VAL A 370 0.82 -3.52 -21.46
N PRO A 371 0.50 -2.98 -22.65
CA PRO A 371 -0.80 -2.36 -22.90
C PRO A 371 -1.93 -3.36 -22.67
N ASN A 372 -2.86 -3.01 -21.78
CA ASN A 372 -4.10 -3.75 -21.60
C ASN A 372 -5.22 -2.80 -21.21
N VAL A 373 -6.47 -3.24 -21.38
CA VAL A 373 -7.67 -2.44 -21.14
C VAL A 373 -7.69 -1.85 -19.73
N THR A 374 -7.36 -2.67 -18.72
CA THR A 374 -7.33 -2.24 -17.30
C THR A 374 -6.33 -1.11 -17.06
N ASN A 375 -5.11 -1.23 -17.61
CA ASN A 375 -4.09 -0.18 -17.51
C ASN A 375 -4.52 1.10 -18.23
N ALA A 376 -5.11 0.98 -19.43
CA ALA A 376 -5.56 2.14 -20.20
C ALA A 376 -6.67 2.90 -19.48
N ILE A 377 -7.67 2.20 -18.95
CA ILE A 377 -8.77 2.81 -18.19
C ILE A 377 -8.29 3.40 -16.87
N ALA A 378 -7.41 2.71 -16.14
CA ALA A 378 -6.85 3.24 -14.90
C ALA A 378 -6.01 4.51 -15.17
N HIS A 379 -5.21 4.53 -16.25
CA HIS A 379 -4.46 5.72 -16.66
C HIS A 379 -5.40 6.88 -17.02
N ALA A 380 -6.45 6.63 -17.83
CA ALA A 380 -7.43 7.65 -18.19
C ALA A 380 -8.20 8.17 -16.97
N THR A 381 -8.53 7.28 -16.02
CA THR A 381 -9.17 7.62 -14.74
C THR A 381 -8.29 8.58 -13.93
N VAL A 382 -7.00 8.28 -13.77
CA VAL A 382 -6.06 9.14 -13.03
C VAL A 382 -5.80 10.45 -13.76
N THR A 383 -5.70 10.43 -15.09
CA THR A 383 -5.56 11.67 -15.88
C THR A 383 -6.77 12.58 -15.66
N THR A 384 -7.97 12.02 -15.76
CA THR A 384 -9.23 12.75 -15.59
C THR A 384 -9.38 13.27 -14.16
N SER A 385 -9.02 12.49 -13.15
CA SER A 385 -9.10 12.93 -11.75
C SER A 385 -8.16 14.12 -11.48
N ILE A 386 -6.97 14.11 -12.11
CA ILE A 386 -5.98 15.18 -12.03
C ILE A 386 -6.46 16.44 -12.75
N ASP A 387 -7.02 16.32 -13.95
CA ASP A 387 -7.42 17.47 -14.76
C ASP A 387 -8.71 18.14 -14.27
N LEU A 388 -9.66 17.35 -13.73
CA LEU A 388 -10.89 17.88 -13.15
C LEU A 388 -10.75 18.29 -11.68
N GLY A 389 -9.60 18.01 -11.05
CA GLY A 389 -9.39 18.25 -9.62
C GLY A 389 -10.39 17.47 -8.76
N ALA A 390 -10.60 16.19 -9.10
CA ALA A 390 -11.56 15.33 -8.39
C ALA A 390 -11.16 15.13 -6.92
N THR A 391 -12.16 15.11 -6.04
CA THR A 391 -11.98 14.88 -4.60
C THR A 391 -11.43 13.47 -4.32
N ALA A 392 -11.88 12.47 -5.08
CA ALA A 392 -11.43 11.09 -4.98
C ALA A 392 -11.62 10.32 -6.30
N ILE A 393 -10.89 9.21 -6.42
CA ILE A 393 -11.26 8.14 -7.36
C ILE A 393 -12.03 7.09 -6.56
N LEU A 394 -13.25 6.78 -6.97
CA LEU A 394 -14.05 5.70 -6.40
C LEU A 394 -13.93 4.48 -7.31
N THR A 395 -13.63 3.31 -6.75
CA THR A 395 -13.60 2.08 -7.52
C THR A 395 -14.33 0.96 -6.83
N VAL A 396 -15.11 0.21 -7.61
CA VAL A 396 -15.74 -1.02 -7.12
C VAL A 396 -14.94 -2.22 -7.59
N THR A 397 -14.58 -3.08 -6.65
CA THR A 397 -13.67 -4.20 -6.93
C THR A 397 -13.95 -5.42 -6.05
N LYS A 398 -13.91 -6.62 -6.63
CA LYS A 398 -14.10 -7.87 -5.88
C LYS A 398 -12.79 -8.35 -5.23
N GLY A 399 -11.73 -8.49 -6.03
CA GLY A 399 -10.40 -8.96 -5.59
C GLY A 399 -9.34 -7.87 -5.41
N GLY A 400 -9.70 -6.59 -5.60
CA GLY A 400 -8.80 -5.45 -5.40
C GLY A 400 -7.87 -5.09 -6.57
N ARG A 401 -7.93 -5.83 -7.69
CA ARG A 401 -7.05 -5.60 -8.85
C ARG A 401 -7.17 -4.18 -9.42
N THR A 402 -8.38 -3.66 -9.53
CA THR A 402 -8.65 -2.30 -10.04
C THR A 402 -8.01 -1.24 -9.15
N ALA A 403 -8.24 -1.34 -7.83
CA ALA A 403 -7.65 -0.42 -6.85
C ALA A 403 -6.11 -0.46 -6.85
N ARG A 404 -5.49 -1.65 -6.97
CA ARG A 404 -4.03 -1.78 -7.10
C ARG A 404 -3.50 -1.16 -8.41
N THR A 405 -4.23 -1.32 -9.51
CA THR A 405 -3.88 -0.73 -10.81
C THR A 405 -3.95 0.80 -10.77
N LEU A 406 -4.96 1.38 -10.11
CA LEU A 406 -5.02 2.82 -9.87
C LEU A 406 -3.89 3.30 -8.96
N SER A 407 -3.66 2.57 -7.86
CA SER A 407 -2.59 2.87 -6.89
C SER A 407 -1.23 2.95 -7.55
N LYS A 408 -0.92 2.04 -8.50
CA LYS A 408 0.30 2.07 -9.32
C LYS A 408 0.55 3.43 -9.95
N PHE A 409 -0.47 4.13 -10.44
CA PHE A 409 -0.33 5.43 -11.11
C PHE A 409 -0.15 6.61 -10.14
N ARG A 410 -0.19 6.37 -8.84
CA ARG A 410 0.07 7.34 -7.77
C ARG A 410 -0.77 8.63 -7.89
N PRO A 411 -2.11 8.55 -7.99
CA PRO A 411 -2.96 9.73 -8.11
C PRO A 411 -2.78 10.72 -6.95
N THR A 412 -3.03 12.00 -7.24
CA THR A 412 -3.00 13.09 -6.25
C THR A 412 -4.10 12.95 -5.20
N CYS A 413 -5.32 12.60 -5.63
CA CYS A 413 -6.46 12.33 -4.77
C CYS A 413 -6.41 10.90 -4.18
N PRO A 414 -7.12 10.64 -3.06
CA PRO A 414 -7.27 9.29 -2.52
C PRO A 414 -8.05 8.36 -3.47
N ILE A 415 -7.81 7.04 -3.32
CA ILE A 415 -8.57 5.99 -3.99
C ILE A 415 -9.49 5.33 -2.96
N ILE A 416 -10.81 5.48 -3.11
CA ILE A 416 -11.80 4.79 -2.29
C ILE A 416 -12.14 3.47 -2.99
N ALA A 417 -11.83 2.35 -2.35
CA ALA A 417 -12.05 1.02 -2.94
C ALA A 417 -13.22 0.32 -2.23
N ALA A 418 -14.38 0.31 -2.88
CA ALA A 418 -15.56 -0.42 -2.42
C ALA A 418 -15.44 -1.89 -2.81
N THR A 419 -15.59 -2.79 -1.84
CA THR A 419 -15.51 -4.23 -2.07
C THR A 419 -16.51 -5.02 -1.23
N THR A 420 -17.00 -6.11 -1.81
CA THR A 420 -17.88 -7.06 -1.12
C THR A 420 -17.10 -8.14 -0.38
N SER A 421 -15.79 -8.27 -0.60
CA SER A 421 -14.93 -9.24 0.09
C SER A 421 -14.23 -8.61 1.30
N GLU A 422 -14.47 -9.16 2.50
CA GLU A 422 -13.80 -8.66 3.71
C GLU A 422 -12.28 -8.89 3.67
N ARG A 423 -11.83 -10.03 3.12
CA ARG A 423 -10.40 -10.30 2.98
C ARG A 423 -9.75 -9.33 1.98
N ALA A 424 -10.41 -9.08 0.85
CA ALA A 424 -9.91 -8.09 -0.12
C ALA A 424 -9.88 -6.68 0.50
N GLN A 425 -10.88 -6.32 1.30
CA GLN A 425 -10.90 -5.05 2.04
C GLN A 425 -9.66 -4.92 2.94
N ARG A 426 -9.33 -5.97 3.70
CA ARG A 426 -8.13 -5.98 4.56
C ARG A 426 -6.83 -5.91 3.75
N GLN A 427 -6.69 -6.73 2.71
CA GLN A 427 -5.50 -6.72 1.85
C GLN A 427 -5.27 -5.37 1.16
N LEU A 428 -6.35 -4.71 0.72
CA LEU A 428 -6.29 -3.37 0.12
C LEU A 428 -5.85 -2.29 1.10
N ASN A 429 -5.95 -2.52 2.41
CA ASN A 429 -5.45 -1.57 3.40
C ASN A 429 -3.92 -1.40 3.32
N LEU A 430 -3.22 -2.39 2.74
CA LEU A 430 -1.79 -2.34 2.45
C LEU A 430 -1.47 -1.72 1.06
N SER A 431 -2.46 -1.30 0.27
CA SER A 431 -2.24 -0.69 -1.05
C SER A 431 -2.05 0.82 -0.92
N TRP A 432 -0.98 1.36 -1.52
CA TRP A 432 -0.64 2.79 -1.44
C TRP A 432 -1.82 3.69 -1.84
N GLY A 433 -2.15 4.69 -1.03
CA GLY A 433 -3.20 5.68 -1.33
C GLY A 433 -4.64 5.13 -1.39
N VAL A 434 -4.84 3.85 -1.06
CA VAL A 434 -6.17 3.20 -1.08
C VAL A 434 -6.81 3.25 0.31
N ILE A 435 -8.09 3.57 0.35
CA ILE A 435 -8.98 3.54 1.52
C ILE A 435 -10.07 2.51 1.21
N PRO A 436 -10.00 1.29 1.76
CA PRO A 436 -10.96 0.25 1.43
C PRO A 436 -12.21 0.31 2.30
N ILE A 437 -13.38 0.33 1.66
CA ILE A 437 -14.69 0.34 2.31
C ILE A 437 -15.46 -0.94 1.97
N LYS A 438 -16.26 -1.42 2.92
CA LYS A 438 -17.17 -2.54 2.70
C LYS A 438 -18.39 -2.05 1.93
N SER A 439 -18.76 -2.81 0.91
CA SER A 439 -19.94 -2.59 0.07
C SER A 439 -20.76 -3.87 0.01
N GLU A 440 -22.02 -3.73 -0.38
CA GLU A 440 -22.93 -4.83 -0.65
C GLU A 440 -22.95 -5.18 -2.15
N GLU A 441 -23.42 -6.39 -2.48
CA GLU A 441 -23.62 -6.79 -3.88
C GLU A 441 -24.87 -6.12 -4.44
N MET A 442 -24.79 -5.63 -5.67
CA MET A 442 -25.91 -4.99 -6.40
C MET A 442 -26.15 -5.68 -7.73
N SER A 443 -27.38 -5.57 -8.22
CA SER A 443 -27.86 -6.24 -9.44
C SER A 443 -27.44 -5.57 -10.75
N ASP A 444 -27.22 -4.25 -10.72
CA ASP A 444 -26.92 -3.43 -11.89
C ASP A 444 -25.86 -2.37 -11.57
N SER A 445 -25.28 -1.79 -12.61
CA SER A 445 -24.13 -0.89 -12.48
C SER A 445 -24.47 0.43 -11.82
N ASP A 446 -25.64 1.02 -12.12
CA ASP A 446 -25.99 2.33 -11.58
C ASP A 446 -26.30 2.21 -10.09
N SER A 447 -27.12 1.24 -9.68
CA SER A 447 -27.38 0.94 -8.26
C SER A 447 -26.08 0.64 -7.49
N LEU A 448 -25.12 -0.05 -8.12
CA LEU A 448 -23.82 -0.31 -7.51
C LEU A 448 -23.01 0.96 -7.28
N PHE A 449 -22.99 1.87 -8.25
CA PHE A 449 -22.25 3.12 -8.13
C PHE A 449 -22.87 4.04 -7.09
N ASP A 450 -24.19 4.18 -7.10
CA ASP A 450 -24.92 5.01 -6.13
C ASP A 450 -24.76 4.46 -4.70
N HIS A 451 -24.80 3.14 -4.54
CA HIS A 451 -24.52 2.52 -3.25
C HIS A 451 -23.07 2.75 -2.80
N ALA A 452 -22.08 2.61 -3.68
CA ALA A 452 -20.68 2.85 -3.35
C ALA A 452 -20.43 4.32 -2.95
N VAL A 453 -21.10 5.28 -3.62
CA VAL A 453 -21.09 6.70 -3.25
C VAL A 453 -21.73 6.91 -1.88
N THR A 454 -22.92 6.34 -1.65
CA THR A 454 -23.63 6.43 -0.37
C THR A 454 -22.78 5.89 0.78
N ARG A 455 -22.17 4.72 0.61
CA ARG A 455 -21.25 4.13 1.61
C ARG A 455 -20.04 5.03 1.87
N ALA A 456 -19.45 5.62 0.84
CA ALA A 456 -18.33 6.55 1.02
C ALA A 456 -18.74 7.83 1.77
N MET A 457 -19.96 8.33 1.57
CA MET A 457 -20.52 9.45 2.34
C MET A 457 -20.77 9.09 3.81
N GLU A 458 -21.33 7.90 4.07
CA GLU A 458 -21.57 7.41 5.45
C GLU A 458 -20.28 7.25 6.25
N GLU A 459 -19.17 6.86 5.60
CA GLU A 459 -17.84 6.80 6.20
C GLU A 459 -17.15 8.19 6.30
N GLY A 460 -17.80 9.26 5.82
CA GLY A 460 -17.29 10.63 5.86
C GLY A 460 -16.16 10.92 4.86
N LEU A 461 -16.00 10.08 3.82
CA LEU A 461 -14.96 10.22 2.80
C LEU A 461 -15.38 11.12 1.64
N LEU A 462 -16.69 11.28 1.42
CA LEU A 462 -17.29 12.14 0.40
C LEU A 462 -18.41 12.99 1.00
N ASN A 463 -18.67 14.14 0.39
CA ASN A 463 -19.74 15.07 0.75
C ASN A 463 -20.53 15.43 -0.51
N ASP A 464 -21.75 15.94 -0.31
CA ASP A 464 -22.53 16.52 -1.40
C ASP A 464 -21.74 17.61 -2.13
N GLY A 465 -21.78 17.59 -3.46
CA GLY A 465 -21.03 18.49 -4.34
C GLY A 465 -19.60 18.03 -4.67
N ASP A 466 -19.07 16.99 -4.03
CA ASP A 466 -17.75 16.47 -4.39
C ASP A 466 -17.76 15.88 -5.82
N LEU A 467 -16.77 16.26 -6.63
CA LEU A 467 -16.58 15.68 -7.96
C LEU A 467 -15.66 14.45 -7.84
N ILE A 468 -16.13 13.30 -8.28
CA ILE A 468 -15.38 12.04 -8.25
C ILE A 468 -15.26 11.43 -9.65
N VAL A 469 -14.24 10.58 -9.80
CA VAL A 469 -14.12 9.69 -10.96
C VAL A 469 -14.33 8.26 -10.50
N ILE A 470 -15.36 7.60 -11.05
CA ILE A 470 -15.72 6.22 -10.76
C ILE A 470 -15.07 5.30 -11.79
N THR A 471 -14.54 4.16 -11.38
CA THR A 471 -14.09 3.10 -12.31
C THR A 471 -14.39 1.70 -11.80
N ALA A 472 -14.76 0.80 -12.71
CA ALA A 472 -15.09 -0.59 -12.41
C ALA A 472 -14.86 -1.52 -13.62
N GLY A 473 -15.00 -2.83 -13.37
CA GLY A 473 -15.07 -3.86 -14.39
C GLY A 473 -16.50 -4.34 -14.59
N LEU A 474 -16.97 -4.31 -15.84
CA LEU A 474 -18.25 -4.88 -16.27
C LEU A 474 -18.03 -6.11 -17.17
N PRO A 475 -18.92 -7.13 -17.13
CA PRO A 475 -20.15 -7.21 -16.33
C PRO A 475 -19.88 -7.45 -14.83
N LEU A 476 -20.84 -7.06 -13.99
CA LEU A 476 -20.73 -7.18 -12.54
C LEU A 476 -20.53 -8.64 -12.10
N GLY A 477 -19.75 -8.84 -11.02
CA GLY A 477 -19.47 -10.16 -10.45
C GLY A 477 -18.33 -10.94 -11.12
N VAL A 478 -17.91 -10.57 -12.34
CA VAL A 478 -16.75 -11.16 -13.02
C VAL A 478 -15.47 -10.43 -12.58
N SER A 479 -14.58 -11.17 -11.92
CA SER A 479 -13.28 -10.63 -11.51
C SER A 479 -12.33 -10.54 -12.71
N GLY A 480 -11.49 -9.50 -12.74
CA GLY A 480 -10.29 -9.47 -13.60
C GLY A 480 -10.27 -8.41 -14.71
N THR A 481 -11.37 -7.71 -14.96
CA THR A 481 -11.43 -6.63 -15.96
C THR A 481 -11.65 -5.27 -15.28
N THR A 482 -11.15 -4.20 -15.89
CA THR A 482 -11.53 -2.81 -15.58
C THR A 482 -11.65 -2.11 -16.91
N ASN A 483 -12.88 -1.75 -17.29
CA ASN A 483 -13.22 -1.36 -18.65
C ASN A 483 -14.16 -0.15 -18.73
N MET A 484 -14.50 0.46 -17.59
CA MET A 484 -15.39 1.63 -17.52
C MET A 484 -14.81 2.71 -16.62
N MET A 485 -15.06 3.97 -17.00
CA MET A 485 -14.93 5.12 -16.11
C MET A 485 -16.12 6.08 -16.28
N LYS A 486 -16.53 6.73 -15.19
CA LYS A 486 -17.64 7.70 -15.13
C LYS A 486 -17.24 8.88 -14.27
N VAL A 487 -17.45 10.10 -14.74
CA VAL A 487 -17.32 11.31 -13.90
C VAL A 487 -18.67 11.53 -13.22
N HIS A 488 -18.66 11.79 -11.90
CA HIS A 488 -19.88 11.86 -11.11
C HIS A 488 -19.78 12.96 -10.06
N ILE A 489 -20.82 13.78 -9.92
CA ILE A 489 -20.95 14.71 -8.79
C ILE A 489 -21.83 14.05 -7.74
N VAL A 490 -21.32 14.00 -6.50
CA VAL A 490 -21.99 13.43 -5.33
C VAL A 490 -23.18 14.30 -4.92
N GLY A 491 -24.32 13.66 -4.64
CA GLY A 491 -25.53 14.31 -4.15
C GLY A 491 -26.49 14.78 -5.26
N ASP A 492 -27.79 14.76 -4.95
CA ASP A 492 -28.85 15.16 -5.90
C ASP A 492 -29.00 16.68 -5.99
N VAL A 493 -28.73 17.39 -4.89
CA VAL A 493 -28.85 18.85 -4.81
C VAL A 493 -27.46 19.41 -4.49
N LEU A 494 -26.83 19.98 -5.50
CA LEU A 494 -25.47 20.51 -5.42
C LEU A 494 -25.44 21.84 -4.67
N LEU A 495 -26.41 22.71 -4.96
CA LEU A 495 -26.51 24.05 -4.40
C LEU A 495 -27.97 24.47 -4.33
N LYS A 496 -28.24 25.41 -3.42
CA LYS A 496 -29.51 26.11 -3.32
C LYS A 496 -29.27 27.59 -3.50
N GLY A 497 -30.21 28.25 -4.15
CA GLY A 497 -30.29 29.69 -4.24
C GLY A 497 -31.75 30.09 -4.34
N LYS A 498 -31.99 31.23 -4.97
CA LYS A 498 -33.34 31.73 -5.26
C LYS A 498 -33.51 31.85 -6.76
N GLY A 499 -34.64 31.38 -7.28
CA GLY A 499 -34.99 31.56 -8.68
C GLY A 499 -35.42 32.98 -9.00
N ALA A 500 -35.01 33.50 -10.15
CA ALA A 500 -35.61 34.69 -10.74
C ALA A 500 -36.73 34.37 -11.74
N THR A 501 -36.81 33.11 -12.19
CA THR A 501 -37.77 32.60 -13.18
C THR A 501 -38.25 31.19 -12.80
N ALA A 502 -39.28 30.66 -13.49
CA ALA A 502 -39.90 29.37 -13.16
C ALA A 502 -39.47 28.23 -14.11
N LYS A 503 -38.34 28.37 -14.81
CA LYS A 503 -37.86 27.38 -15.77
C LYS A 503 -36.81 26.45 -15.17
N ALA A 504 -36.70 25.27 -15.76
CA ALA A 504 -35.59 24.37 -15.53
C ALA A 504 -34.85 24.08 -16.83
N VAL A 505 -33.54 23.88 -16.75
CA VAL A 505 -32.71 23.49 -17.90
C VAL A 505 -31.60 22.57 -17.45
N THR A 506 -31.25 21.62 -18.32
CA THR A 506 -30.10 20.71 -18.15
C THR A 506 -29.10 21.01 -19.25
N ALA A 507 -27.90 21.43 -18.87
CA ALA A 507 -26.84 21.79 -19.81
C ALA A 507 -25.44 21.73 -19.15
N PRO A 508 -24.36 21.70 -19.95
CA PRO A 508 -22.99 21.78 -19.45
C PRO A 508 -22.76 23.09 -18.69
N VAL A 509 -22.07 23.03 -17.56
CA VAL A 509 -21.70 24.21 -16.79
C VAL A 509 -20.44 24.85 -17.37
N CYS A 510 -20.41 26.19 -17.42
CA CYS A 510 -19.19 26.96 -17.61
C CYS A 510 -18.96 27.88 -16.39
N VAL A 511 -18.00 27.49 -15.55
CA VAL A 511 -17.62 28.24 -14.35
C VAL A 511 -16.55 29.28 -14.71
N CYS A 512 -16.86 30.54 -14.44
CA CYS A 512 -16.02 31.69 -14.77
C CYS A 512 -15.72 32.51 -13.51
N LYS A 513 -14.47 32.94 -13.32
CA LYS A 513 -14.10 33.78 -12.16
C LYS A 513 -14.45 35.24 -12.38
N ASN A 514 -14.47 35.67 -13.64
CA ASN A 514 -14.71 37.05 -14.04
C ASN A 514 -15.36 37.09 -15.45
N GLU A 515 -15.70 38.29 -15.89
CA GLU A 515 -16.36 38.52 -17.18
C GLU A 515 -15.47 38.21 -18.39
N GLU A 516 -14.14 38.35 -18.28
CA GLU A 516 -13.23 37.99 -19.36
C GLU A 516 -13.20 36.48 -19.60
N ASP A 517 -13.23 35.69 -18.53
CA ASP A 517 -13.33 34.23 -18.60
C ASP A 517 -14.63 33.82 -19.29
N ALA A 518 -15.75 34.48 -18.96
CA ALA A 518 -17.05 34.20 -19.57
C ALA A 518 -17.04 34.41 -21.09
N ILE A 519 -16.36 35.44 -21.58
CA ILE A 519 -16.23 35.70 -23.03
C ILE A 519 -15.36 34.65 -23.71
N LYS A 520 -14.31 34.17 -23.04
CA LYS A 520 -13.32 33.25 -23.62
C LYS A 520 -13.75 31.78 -23.56
N LEU A 521 -14.47 31.38 -22.52
CA LEU A 521 -14.66 29.97 -22.15
C LEU A 521 -16.11 29.50 -22.29
N CYS A 522 -17.10 30.40 -22.22
CA CYS A 522 -18.51 30.01 -22.25
C CYS A 522 -18.98 29.84 -23.70
N HIS A 523 -19.54 28.67 -24.01
CA HIS A 523 -20.14 28.42 -25.31
C HIS A 523 -21.66 28.66 -25.27
N SER A 524 -22.25 28.84 -26.44
CA SER A 524 -23.71 28.95 -26.57
C SER A 524 -24.37 27.66 -26.10
N GLY A 525 -25.37 27.76 -25.24
CA GLY A 525 -26.08 26.62 -24.65
C GLY A 525 -25.51 26.14 -23.32
N ASP A 526 -24.43 26.72 -22.80
CA ASP A 526 -23.91 26.40 -21.47
C ASP A 526 -24.74 27.09 -20.36
N ILE A 527 -24.67 26.55 -19.14
CA ILE A 527 -25.09 27.23 -17.92
C ILE A 527 -23.91 28.03 -17.39
N LEU A 528 -24.02 29.36 -17.43
CA LEU A 528 -22.97 30.26 -16.95
C LEU A 528 -23.02 30.33 -15.42
N VAL A 529 -21.91 30.00 -14.76
CA VAL A 529 -21.72 30.16 -13.30
C VAL A 529 -20.65 31.22 -13.07
N ILE A 530 -21.02 32.35 -12.47
CA ILE A 530 -20.11 33.49 -12.27
C ILE A 530 -20.52 34.29 -11.02
N PRO A 531 -19.58 34.89 -10.25
CA PRO A 531 -19.95 35.62 -9.04
C PRO A 531 -20.99 36.74 -9.26
N LYS A 532 -20.86 37.49 -10.35
CA LYS A 532 -21.75 38.59 -10.74
C LYS A 532 -21.71 38.83 -12.25
N THR A 533 -22.71 39.54 -12.79
CA THR A 533 -22.79 39.87 -14.22
C THR A 533 -23.00 41.37 -14.44
N SER A 534 -22.68 41.85 -15.64
CA SER A 534 -22.99 43.20 -16.12
C SER A 534 -23.29 43.20 -17.63
N ASN A 535 -23.55 44.39 -18.18
CA ASN A 535 -23.81 44.59 -19.60
C ASN A 535 -22.64 44.18 -20.51
N ASN A 536 -21.42 44.08 -19.99
CA ASN A 536 -20.23 43.74 -20.78
C ASN A 536 -20.30 42.34 -21.41
N ILE A 537 -21.02 41.42 -20.79
CA ILE A 537 -21.14 40.02 -21.21
C ILE A 537 -22.54 39.70 -21.75
N MET A 538 -23.30 40.71 -22.15
CA MET A 538 -24.68 40.55 -22.63
C MET A 538 -24.80 39.58 -23.81
N SER A 539 -23.79 39.52 -24.68
CA SER A 539 -23.74 38.54 -25.78
C SER A 539 -23.70 37.11 -25.26
N VAL A 540 -22.91 36.84 -24.22
CA VAL A 540 -22.80 35.53 -23.56
C VAL A 540 -24.09 35.18 -22.85
N LEU A 541 -24.67 36.12 -22.09
CA LEU A 541 -25.93 35.92 -21.36
C LEU A 541 -27.09 35.56 -22.28
N LYS A 542 -27.15 36.15 -23.48
CA LYS A 542 -28.17 35.84 -24.50
C LYS A 542 -28.04 34.44 -25.08
N SER A 543 -26.83 33.90 -25.13
CA SER A 543 -26.55 32.57 -25.66
C SER A 543 -26.55 31.47 -24.59
N ALA A 544 -26.57 31.82 -23.31
CA ALA A 544 -26.55 30.87 -22.21
C ALA A 544 -27.90 30.12 -22.10
N ALA A 545 -27.85 28.83 -21.78
CA ALA A 545 -29.03 28.05 -21.47
C ALA A 545 -29.61 28.40 -20.08
N GLY A 546 -28.75 28.83 -19.16
CA GLY A 546 -29.08 29.19 -17.79
C GLY A 546 -28.00 30.04 -17.13
N ILE A 547 -28.33 30.75 -16.04
CA ILE A 547 -27.38 31.60 -15.32
C ILE A 547 -27.43 31.30 -13.81
N VAL A 548 -26.27 31.12 -13.20
CA VAL A 548 -26.11 30.98 -11.75
C VAL A 548 -25.16 32.06 -11.26
N VAL A 549 -25.59 32.84 -10.26
CA VAL A 549 -24.75 33.87 -9.63
C VAL A 549 -24.72 33.74 -8.12
N GLU A 550 -23.58 34.14 -7.54
CA GLU A 550 -23.38 34.18 -6.09
C GLU A 550 -23.99 35.46 -5.47
N ASP A 551 -24.28 36.47 -6.30
CA ASP A 551 -24.95 37.72 -5.88
C ASP A 551 -26.31 37.42 -5.23
N THR A 552 -26.49 37.88 -3.99
CA THR A 552 -27.69 37.63 -3.18
C THR A 552 -28.82 38.63 -3.42
N ASN A 553 -28.58 39.69 -4.22
CA ASN A 553 -29.59 40.70 -4.50
C ASN A 553 -30.69 40.17 -5.45
N PRO A 554 -31.98 40.22 -5.08
CA PRO A 554 -33.09 39.79 -5.94
C PRO A 554 -33.18 40.58 -7.26
N ASP A 555 -32.73 41.83 -7.26
CA ASP A 555 -32.72 42.70 -8.44
C ASP A 555 -31.32 42.76 -9.08
N CYS A 556 -30.48 41.74 -8.85
CA CYS A 556 -29.16 41.67 -9.49
C CYS A 556 -29.30 41.64 -11.01
N HIS A 557 -28.24 42.09 -11.70
CA HIS A 557 -28.24 42.17 -13.16
C HIS A 557 -28.61 40.84 -13.83
N ALA A 558 -28.16 39.71 -13.30
CA ALA A 558 -28.50 38.38 -13.82
C ALA A 558 -30.00 38.06 -13.70
N ALA A 559 -30.64 38.41 -12.59
CA ALA A 559 -32.07 38.18 -12.37
C ALA A 559 -32.92 39.00 -13.35
N VAL A 560 -32.59 40.29 -13.52
CA VAL A 560 -33.29 41.19 -14.46
C VAL A 560 -33.15 40.71 -15.90
N VAL A 561 -31.93 40.35 -16.32
CA VAL A 561 -31.66 39.84 -17.67
C VAL A 561 -32.33 38.49 -17.89
N GLY A 562 -32.27 37.59 -16.91
CA GLY A 562 -32.91 36.29 -16.94
C GLY A 562 -34.42 36.36 -17.17
N GLN A 563 -35.09 37.26 -16.46
CA GLN A 563 -36.52 37.53 -16.66
C GLN A 563 -36.83 38.10 -18.04
N ALA A 564 -36.03 39.06 -18.51
CA ALA A 564 -36.22 39.68 -19.81
C ALA A 564 -36.00 38.71 -20.99
N LEU A 565 -35.06 37.77 -20.85
CA LEU A 565 -34.74 36.77 -21.86
C LEU A 565 -35.49 35.44 -21.67
N ASP A 566 -36.27 35.32 -20.59
CA ASP A 566 -37.00 34.11 -20.22
C ASP A 566 -36.06 32.88 -20.09
N ILE A 567 -34.91 33.09 -19.45
CA ILE A 567 -33.87 32.09 -19.17
C ILE A 567 -33.90 31.72 -17.67
N PRO A 568 -33.71 30.44 -17.30
CA PRO A 568 -33.59 30.03 -15.90
C PRO A 568 -32.40 30.71 -15.21
N VAL A 569 -32.67 31.42 -14.11
CA VAL A 569 -31.64 32.08 -13.30
C VAL A 569 -31.78 31.73 -11.83
N ILE A 570 -30.67 31.34 -11.22
CA ILE A 570 -30.54 31.15 -9.77
C ILE A 570 -29.53 32.17 -9.24
N TYR A 571 -29.96 33.04 -8.33
CA TYR A 571 -29.11 34.00 -7.63
C TYR A 571 -28.96 33.61 -6.15
N GLY A 572 -27.98 34.17 -5.47
CA GLY A 572 -27.65 33.83 -4.07
C GLY A 572 -27.23 32.37 -3.90
N ALA A 573 -26.70 31.74 -4.96
CA ALA A 573 -26.08 30.42 -4.87
C ALA A 573 -24.68 30.59 -4.29
N GLU A 574 -24.59 30.68 -2.96
CA GLU A 574 -23.33 30.94 -2.27
C GLU A 574 -22.26 29.89 -2.65
N ASN A 575 -21.06 30.38 -2.96
CA ASN A 575 -19.89 29.55 -3.31
C ASN A 575 -20.05 28.70 -4.58
N ALA A 576 -21.00 29.03 -5.46
CA ALA A 576 -21.28 28.27 -6.68
C ALA A 576 -20.06 28.07 -7.59
N SER A 577 -19.20 29.09 -7.69
CA SER A 577 -17.99 29.05 -8.51
C SER A 577 -16.92 28.08 -8.01
N ASN A 578 -16.99 27.67 -6.74
CA ASN A 578 -16.06 26.69 -6.18
C ASN A 578 -16.63 25.26 -6.19
N VAL A 579 -17.94 25.12 -5.98
CA VAL A 579 -18.64 23.84 -5.92
C VAL A 579 -18.84 23.26 -7.32
N LEU A 580 -19.34 24.05 -8.27
CA LEU A 580 -19.55 23.58 -9.64
C LEU A 580 -18.23 23.54 -10.41
N LYS A 581 -18.15 22.66 -11.42
CA LYS A 581 -16.96 22.49 -12.28
C LYS A 581 -17.36 22.59 -13.75
N SER A 582 -16.55 23.31 -14.53
CA SER A 582 -16.79 23.47 -15.97
C SER A 582 -16.80 22.13 -16.69
N GLY A 583 -17.68 21.98 -17.67
CA GLY A 583 -17.83 20.77 -18.49
C GLY A 583 -18.72 19.68 -17.88
N VAL A 584 -19.17 19.83 -16.63
CA VAL A 584 -20.15 18.90 -16.04
C VAL A 584 -21.58 19.35 -16.36
N THR A 585 -22.44 18.41 -16.73
CA THR A 585 -23.86 18.68 -16.94
C THR A 585 -24.60 18.74 -15.60
N VAL A 586 -25.38 19.80 -15.41
CA VAL A 586 -26.25 19.96 -14.23
C VAL A 586 -27.64 20.38 -14.69
N THR A 587 -28.62 20.16 -13.82
CA THR A 587 -29.98 20.69 -13.98
C THR A 587 -30.18 21.84 -13.03
N ILE A 588 -30.44 23.04 -13.54
CA ILE A 588 -30.91 24.15 -12.70
C ILE A 588 -32.43 24.18 -12.78
N ASP A 589 -33.09 24.15 -11.62
CA ASP A 589 -34.53 24.30 -11.44
C ASP A 589 -34.74 25.64 -10.72
N ALA A 590 -34.97 26.69 -11.52
CA ALA A 590 -35.11 28.05 -10.99
C ALA A 590 -36.37 28.18 -10.15
N GLU A 591 -37.47 27.49 -10.50
CA GLU A 591 -38.72 27.50 -9.72
C GLU A 591 -38.47 27.07 -8.27
N LYS A 592 -37.70 26.00 -8.08
CA LYS A 592 -37.36 25.50 -6.74
C LYS A 592 -36.09 26.12 -6.15
N GLY A 593 -35.35 26.93 -6.93
CA GLY A 593 -34.05 27.48 -6.55
C GLY A 593 -32.98 26.40 -6.32
N LEU A 594 -33.03 25.29 -7.08
CA LEU A 594 -32.14 24.15 -6.89
C LEU A 594 -31.22 23.95 -8.07
N ILE A 595 -29.96 23.63 -7.78
CA ILE A 595 -28.99 23.15 -8.76
C ILE A 595 -28.75 21.69 -8.45
N ARG A 596 -29.01 20.81 -9.42
CA ARG A 596 -29.01 19.36 -9.25
C ARG A 596 -28.02 18.69 -10.17
N SER A 597 -27.46 17.58 -9.73
CA SER A 597 -26.69 16.70 -10.60
C SER A 597 -27.63 16.13 -11.67
N SER A 598 -27.20 16.08 -12.94
CA SER A 598 -28.03 15.53 -14.02
C SER A 598 -28.00 13.99 -14.08
N ASN A 599 -27.61 13.33 -12.98
CA ASN A 599 -27.34 11.89 -12.94
C ASN A 599 -28.60 11.01 -12.81
N ASN A 600 -29.79 11.55 -13.12
CA ASN A 600 -31.05 10.81 -13.21
C ASN A 600 -31.79 11.13 -14.50
#